data_AF-A0A1V5MWC6-F1
#
_entry.id   AF-A0A1V5MWC6-F1
#
_cell.length_a   1.000
_cell.length_b   1.000
_cell.length_c   1.000
_cell.angle_alpha   90.00
_cell.angle_beta   90.00
_cell.angle_gamma   90.00
#
_symmetry.space_group_name_H-M   'P 1'
#
loop_
_entity.id
_entity.type
_entity.pdbx_description
1 polymer ?
#
loop_
_entity_poly.entity_id
_entity_poly.type
_entity_poly.pdbx_seq_one_letter_code
_entity_poly.pdbx_strand_id
1 'polypeptide(L)'
;MALYFDLLPTELQAAAASHLIEKIQQRDWHLSTGFLGVNLLLPTLEKIGRLDAAWRLLTNDTYPSWGYSIKHGATTIWERWDGWTEDKGFQDPAMNSFNHYAYGSAGQWMFSTVAGIDTDGPGFQRLKIHPQPGGGLTYAKASYDSIQGKIATDWRLEDDHFQLSVTIPANTTATVLIPAQNEKDVTEGGQPAAQAEGVKFLRMENGTALYEVGSGTYRFISKH
;
A
#
# COMPACT_ATOMS: atom_id res chain seq x y z
N MET A 1 -7.96 15.15 1.33
CA MET A 1 -8.70 15.22 2.62
C MET A 1 -10.18 14.92 2.43
N ALA A 2 -10.97 15.73 1.73
CA ALA A 2 -12.42 15.50 1.60
C ALA A 2 -12.79 14.10 1.02
N LEU A 3 -12.03 13.62 0.03
CA LEU A 3 -12.15 12.25 -0.50
C LEU A 3 -11.80 11.16 0.53
N TYR A 4 -10.79 11.40 1.36
CA TYR A 4 -10.34 10.43 2.36
C TYR A 4 -11.39 10.25 3.47
N PHE A 5 -11.89 11.37 3.99
CA PHE A 5 -12.85 11.42 5.10
C PHE A 5 -14.32 11.33 4.66
N ASP A 6 -14.61 11.03 3.39
CA ASP A 6 -15.97 10.90 2.86
C ASP A 6 -16.87 12.12 3.12
N LEU A 7 -16.30 13.33 2.99
CA LEU A 7 -17.00 14.58 3.28
C LEU A 7 -17.78 15.13 2.07
N LEU A 8 -17.60 14.52 0.90
CA LEU A 8 -18.25 14.92 -0.34
C LEU A 8 -19.55 14.15 -0.54
N PRO A 9 -20.63 14.80 -1.03
CA PRO A 9 -21.78 14.10 -1.58
C PRO A 9 -21.35 13.07 -2.63
N THR A 10 -21.99 11.91 -2.66
CA THR A 10 -21.62 10.77 -3.50
C THR A 10 -21.46 11.15 -4.98
N GLU A 11 -22.36 11.99 -5.48
CA GLU A 11 -22.38 12.49 -6.86
C GLU A 11 -21.18 13.39 -7.22
N LEU A 12 -20.50 13.98 -6.22
CA LEU A 12 -19.32 14.82 -6.43
C LEU A 12 -17.99 14.07 -6.25
N GLN A 13 -18.00 12.85 -5.71
CA GLN A 13 -16.77 12.11 -5.40
C GLN A 13 -15.95 11.83 -6.67
N ALA A 14 -16.59 11.38 -7.76
CA ALA A 14 -15.91 11.10 -9.03
C ALA A 14 -15.30 12.36 -9.66
N ALA A 15 -15.99 13.49 -9.57
CA ALA A 15 -15.49 14.78 -10.06
C ALA A 15 -14.28 15.26 -9.24
N ALA A 16 -14.35 15.16 -7.91
CA ALA A 16 -13.24 15.50 -7.04
C ALA A 16 -12.03 14.58 -7.21
N ALA A 17 -12.25 13.28 -7.42
CA ALA A 17 -11.19 12.32 -7.74
C ALA A 17 -10.48 12.68 -9.04
N SER A 18 -11.24 12.96 -10.11
CA SER A 18 -10.71 13.42 -11.39
C SER A 18 -9.91 14.72 -11.23
N HIS A 19 -10.43 15.68 -10.46
CA HIS A 19 -9.74 16.94 -10.22
C HIS A 19 -8.41 16.75 -9.47
N LEU A 20 -8.35 15.87 -8.46
CA LEU A 20 -7.11 15.55 -7.75
C LEU A 20 -6.05 15.02 -8.71
N ILE A 21 -6.42 14.07 -9.57
CA ILE A 21 -5.50 13.50 -10.57
C ILE A 21 -5.03 14.55 -11.54
N GLU A 22 -5.93 15.38 -12.08
CA GLU A 22 -5.58 16.45 -13.00
C GLU A 22 -4.54 17.40 -12.36
N LYS A 23 -4.70 17.73 -11.08
CA LYS A 23 -3.75 18.58 -10.34
C LYS A 23 -2.39 17.93 -10.13
N ILE A 24 -2.33 16.61 -9.97
CA ILE A 24 -1.07 15.86 -9.90
C ILE A 24 -0.41 15.82 -11.29
N GLN A 25 -1.16 15.57 -12.35
CA GLN A 25 -0.67 15.58 -13.73
C GLN A 25 -0.11 16.93 -14.16
N GLN A 26 -0.79 18.03 -13.80
CA GLN A 26 -0.33 19.41 -14.03
C GLN A 26 1.01 19.73 -13.33
N ARG A 27 1.41 18.92 -12.35
CA ARG A 27 2.70 19.02 -11.64
C ARG A 27 3.68 17.95 -12.12
N ASP A 28 3.49 17.45 -13.34
CA ASP A 28 4.28 16.37 -13.91
C ASP A 28 4.40 15.16 -12.97
N TRP A 29 3.29 14.82 -12.30
CA TRP A 29 3.23 13.72 -11.34
C TRP A 29 4.16 13.89 -10.14
N HIS A 30 4.20 15.10 -9.61
CA HIS A 30 4.81 15.40 -8.32
C HIS A 30 3.73 15.71 -7.27
N LEU A 31 4.05 15.35 -6.04
CA LEU A 31 3.25 15.71 -4.88
C LEU A 31 3.37 17.21 -4.59
N SER A 32 2.32 17.78 -3.99
CA SER A 32 2.34 19.17 -3.50
C SER A 32 1.72 19.28 -2.11
N THR A 33 1.70 18.17 -1.37
CA THR A 33 1.13 18.09 -0.04
C THR A 33 2.14 18.51 1.03
N GLY A 34 1.67 19.29 2.00
CA GLY A 34 2.37 19.52 3.27
C GLY A 34 2.01 18.46 4.32
N PHE A 35 2.31 18.74 5.58
CA PHE A 35 2.24 17.78 6.70
C PHE A 35 0.89 17.08 6.84
N LEU A 36 -0.23 17.80 6.70
CA LEU A 36 -1.57 17.23 6.88
C LEU A 36 -2.06 16.40 5.68
N GLY A 37 -1.49 16.63 4.50
CA GLY A 37 -1.95 15.98 3.27
C GLY A 37 -1.17 14.71 2.95
N VAL A 38 0.12 14.67 3.32
CA VAL A 38 1.05 13.62 2.89
C VAL A 38 0.68 12.23 3.38
N ASN A 39 0.25 12.10 4.64
CA ASN A 39 -0.16 10.83 5.23
C ASN A 39 -1.46 10.28 4.61
N LEU A 40 -2.25 11.15 3.97
CA LEU A 40 -3.52 10.77 3.36
C LEU A 40 -3.41 10.56 1.85
N LEU A 41 -2.35 11.05 1.20
CA LEU A 41 -2.28 11.13 -0.25
C LEU A 41 -2.33 9.76 -0.92
N LEU A 42 -1.38 8.87 -0.60
CA LEU A 42 -1.32 7.52 -1.20
C LEU A 42 -2.57 6.69 -0.86
N PRO A 43 -3.04 6.63 0.42
CA PRO A 43 -4.29 5.96 0.74
C PRO A 43 -5.52 6.53 0.01
N THR A 44 -5.58 7.85 -0.19
CA THR A 44 -6.68 8.47 -0.94
C THR A 44 -6.65 8.03 -2.41
N LEU A 45 -5.47 8.03 -3.03
CA LEU A 45 -5.30 7.62 -4.43
C LEU A 45 -5.69 6.16 -4.63
N GLU A 46 -5.29 5.28 -3.72
CA GLU A 46 -5.75 3.89 -3.68
C GLU A 46 -7.28 3.80 -3.56
N LYS A 47 -7.89 4.51 -2.60
CA LYS A 47 -9.34 4.52 -2.34
C LYS A 47 -10.16 4.93 -3.57
N ILE A 48 -9.65 5.86 -4.38
CA ILE A 48 -10.33 6.32 -5.61
C ILE A 48 -9.98 5.46 -6.85
N GLY A 49 -9.33 4.31 -6.67
CA GLY A 49 -8.97 3.38 -7.75
C GLY A 49 -7.78 3.86 -8.61
N ARG A 50 -6.93 4.74 -8.07
CA ARG A 50 -5.75 5.31 -8.74
C ARG A 50 -4.44 4.87 -8.09
N LEU A 51 -4.35 3.56 -7.89
CA LEU A 51 -3.14 2.89 -7.38
C LEU A 51 -1.93 3.16 -8.29
N ASP A 52 -2.14 3.29 -9.60
CA ASP A 52 -1.13 3.70 -10.59
C ASP A 52 -0.50 5.07 -10.25
N ALA A 53 -1.32 6.05 -9.86
CA ALA A 53 -0.87 7.37 -9.45
C ALA A 53 -0.12 7.32 -8.11
N ALA A 54 -0.61 6.51 -7.16
CA ALA A 54 0.06 6.32 -5.87
C ALA A 54 1.49 5.75 -6.06
N TRP A 55 1.61 4.69 -6.86
CA TRP A 55 2.90 4.10 -7.21
C TRP A 55 3.82 5.10 -7.90
N ARG A 56 3.30 5.82 -8.90
CA ARG A 56 4.10 6.81 -9.63
C ARG A 56 4.66 7.90 -8.71
N LEU A 57 3.89 8.36 -7.72
CA LEU A 57 4.36 9.33 -6.73
C LEU A 57 5.40 8.74 -5.79
N LEU A 58 5.20 7.50 -5.33
CA LEU A 58 6.12 6.84 -4.39
C LEU A 58 7.48 6.56 -5.03
N THR A 59 7.50 6.13 -6.30
CA THR A 59 8.73 5.76 -7.02
C THR A 59 9.40 6.92 -7.75
N ASN A 60 8.85 8.13 -7.67
CA ASN A 60 9.44 9.32 -8.28
C ASN A 60 10.74 9.71 -7.52
N ASP A 61 11.80 10.04 -8.26
CA ASP A 61 13.10 10.44 -7.73
C ASP A 61 13.51 11.89 -8.10
N THR A 62 12.61 12.65 -8.74
CA THR A 62 12.79 14.08 -9.03
C THR A 62 12.05 14.97 -8.03
N TYR A 63 12.51 16.21 -7.85
CA TYR A 63 11.96 17.13 -6.86
C TYR A 63 10.56 17.63 -7.25
N PRO A 64 9.59 17.71 -6.30
CA PRO A 64 9.60 17.17 -4.94
C PRO A 64 9.15 15.69 -4.88
N SER A 65 9.92 14.84 -4.19
CA SER A 65 9.56 13.44 -3.92
C SER A 65 10.35 12.87 -2.74
N TRP A 66 9.93 11.70 -2.24
CA TRP A 66 10.74 10.92 -1.29
C TRP A 66 12.03 10.42 -1.94
N GLY A 67 11.96 9.97 -3.21
CA GLY A 67 13.14 9.50 -3.93
C GLY A 67 14.17 10.60 -4.14
N TYR A 68 13.75 11.86 -4.29
CA TYR A 68 14.66 13.00 -4.45
C TYR A 68 15.61 13.15 -3.26
N SER A 69 15.11 13.14 -2.01
CA SER A 69 15.98 13.28 -0.84
C SER A 69 16.92 12.08 -0.69
N ILE A 70 16.42 10.86 -0.94
CA ILE A 70 17.21 9.62 -0.92
C ILE A 70 18.35 9.69 -1.96
N LYS A 71 18.04 10.11 -3.19
CA LYS A 71 19.01 10.29 -4.28
C LYS A 71 20.13 11.27 -3.93
N HIS A 72 19.85 12.21 -3.03
CA HIS A 72 20.80 13.19 -2.52
C HIS A 72 21.39 12.84 -1.14
N GLY A 73 21.37 11.56 -0.77
CA GLY A 73 22.10 11.04 0.40
C GLY A 73 21.37 11.18 1.72
N ALA A 74 20.06 11.46 1.72
CA ALA A 74 19.26 11.44 2.93
C ALA A 74 19.24 10.04 3.57
N THR A 75 19.62 9.95 4.84
CA THR A 75 19.47 8.73 5.66
C THR A 75 18.30 8.82 6.65
N THR A 76 17.64 9.97 6.70
CA THR A 76 16.44 10.27 7.49
C THR A 76 15.49 11.13 6.66
N ILE A 77 14.23 11.25 7.09
CA ILE A 77 13.24 12.10 6.40
C ILE A 77 13.52 13.57 6.71
N TRP A 78 13.51 14.44 5.69
CA TRP A 78 13.70 15.88 5.87
C TRP A 78 12.40 16.56 6.28
N GLU A 79 12.50 17.66 7.02
CA GLU A 79 11.37 18.53 7.38
C GLU A 79 10.69 19.15 6.16
N ARG A 80 11.47 19.38 5.10
CA ARG A 80 11.04 20.02 3.87
C ARG A 80 11.37 19.17 2.66
N TRP A 81 10.49 19.19 1.67
CA TRP A 81 10.77 18.59 0.36
C TRP A 81 11.99 19.23 -0.31
N ASP A 82 12.19 20.53 -0.09
CA ASP A 82 13.29 21.34 -0.60
C ASP A 82 14.34 21.64 0.47
N GLY A 83 14.50 20.81 1.51
CA GLY A 83 15.51 21.08 2.55
C GLY A 83 16.91 21.33 1.97
N TRP A 84 17.18 20.72 0.83
CA TRP A 84 18.20 21.14 -0.11
C TRP A 84 17.72 20.88 -1.55
N THR A 85 18.07 21.76 -2.49
CA THR A 85 17.93 21.50 -3.95
C THR A 85 19.16 21.94 -4.73
N GLU A 86 19.37 21.39 -5.93
CA GLU A 86 20.51 21.74 -6.79
C GLU A 86 20.53 23.24 -7.18
N ASP A 87 19.35 23.83 -7.40
CA ASP A 87 19.19 25.21 -7.87
C ASP A 87 19.31 26.25 -6.74
N LYS A 88 18.88 25.91 -5.52
CA LYS A 88 18.80 26.86 -4.39
C LYS A 88 19.75 26.56 -3.25
N GLY A 89 20.37 25.38 -3.23
CA GLY A 89 21.17 24.92 -2.11
C GLY A 89 20.30 24.65 -0.88
N PHE A 90 20.84 24.93 0.31
CA PHE A 90 20.14 24.71 1.58
C PHE A 90 19.03 25.74 1.80
N GLN A 91 17.89 25.28 2.31
CA GLN A 91 16.84 26.13 2.84
C GLN A 91 17.26 26.90 4.09
N ASP A 92 16.43 27.89 4.48
CA ASP A 92 16.66 28.77 5.62
C ASP A 92 17.01 27.98 6.90
N PRO A 93 18.19 28.20 7.51
CA PRO A 93 18.62 27.49 8.71
C PRO A 93 17.71 27.69 9.92
N ALA A 94 16.83 28.70 9.93
CA ALA A 94 15.85 28.90 10.99
C ALA A 94 14.81 27.77 11.06
N MET A 95 14.53 27.07 9.95
CA MET A 95 13.58 25.95 9.90
C MET A 95 13.91 25.01 8.73
N ASN A 96 14.93 24.16 8.91
CA ASN A 96 15.39 23.21 7.89
C ASN A 96 16.05 21.96 8.51
N SER A 97 15.29 21.21 9.31
CA SER A 97 15.77 19.95 9.90
C SER A 97 15.86 18.83 8.86
N PHE A 98 16.94 18.05 8.90
CA PHE A 98 17.14 16.87 8.06
C PHE A 98 16.66 15.56 8.71
N ASN A 99 16.01 15.64 9.88
CA ASN A 99 15.51 14.49 10.63
C ASN A 99 14.14 14.80 11.25
N HIS A 100 13.09 14.69 10.44
CA HIS A 100 11.70 15.00 10.80
C HIS A 100 10.75 13.96 10.18
N TYR A 101 10.09 13.17 11.01
CA TYR A 101 9.37 11.96 10.56
C TYR A 101 8.07 12.21 9.79
N ALA A 102 7.55 13.43 9.73
CA ALA A 102 6.21 13.73 9.19
C ALA A 102 5.97 13.18 7.78
N TYR A 103 6.91 13.39 6.86
CA TYR A 103 6.82 12.84 5.49
C TYR A 103 7.11 11.33 5.42
N GLY A 104 7.65 10.73 6.49
CA GLY A 104 7.81 9.28 6.64
C GLY A 104 6.49 8.53 6.81
N SER A 105 5.36 9.24 6.91
CA SER A 105 4.02 8.65 6.95
C SER A 105 3.67 7.76 5.74
N ALA A 106 4.38 7.89 4.61
CA ALA A 106 4.31 6.93 3.51
C ALA A 106 4.63 5.48 3.93
N GLY A 107 5.38 5.31 5.03
CA GLY A 107 5.66 4.00 5.64
C GLY A 107 4.41 3.19 5.94
N GLN A 108 3.35 3.82 6.44
CA GLN A 108 2.07 3.13 6.68
C GLN A 108 1.55 2.47 5.39
N TRP A 109 1.54 3.22 4.28
CA TRP A 109 1.08 2.72 2.98
C TRP A 109 1.96 1.59 2.44
N MET A 110 3.28 1.67 2.66
CA MET A 110 4.19 0.57 2.33
C MET A 110 3.86 -0.72 3.10
N PHE A 111 3.47 -0.64 4.37
CA PHE A 111 3.02 -1.82 5.11
C PHE A 111 1.62 -2.30 4.68
N SER A 112 0.64 -1.41 4.65
CA SER A 112 -0.77 -1.78 4.40
C SER A 112 -1.04 -2.23 2.96
N THR A 113 -0.32 -1.65 1.99
CA THR A 113 -0.65 -1.79 0.56
C THR A 113 0.45 -2.56 -0.18
N VAL A 114 1.72 -2.20 0.01
CA VAL A 114 2.83 -2.89 -0.67
C VAL A 114 3.05 -4.27 -0.05
N ALA A 115 3.29 -4.35 1.26
CA ALA A 115 3.37 -5.63 1.95
C ALA A 115 1.99 -6.28 2.13
N GLY A 116 0.92 -5.48 2.08
CA GLY A 116 -0.45 -5.95 2.21
C GLY A 116 -0.85 -6.32 3.63
N ILE A 117 -0.17 -5.84 4.67
CA ILE A 117 -0.49 -6.14 6.07
C ILE A 117 -1.33 -5.00 6.66
N ASP A 118 -2.63 -5.24 6.80
CA ASP A 118 -3.57 -4.29 7.39
C ASP A 118 -4.55 -4.99 8.35
N THR A 119 -5.44 -4.23 8.98
CA THR A 119 -6.42 -4.73 9.95
C THR A 119 -7.79 -4.12 9.71
N ASP A 120 -8.86 -4.89 9.90
CA ASP A 120 -10.25 -4.42 9.81
C ASP A 120 -10.86 -4.09 11.20
N GLY A 121 -10.02 -4.09 12.23
CA GLY A 121 -10.41 -3.92 13.62
C GLY A 121 -9.23 -3.57 14.53
N PRO A 122 -9.49 -3.34 15.82
CA PRO A 122 -8.46 -2.97 16.77
C PRO A 122 -7.50 -4.14 17.05
N GLY A 123 -6.22 -3.82 17.23
CA GLY A 123 -5.24 -4.75 17.78
C GLY A 123 -4.97 -6.00 16.93
N PHE A 124 -5.20 -5.93 15.62
CA PHE A 124 -4.94 -7.03 14.67
C PHE A 124 -5.67 -8.35 14.99
N GLN A 125 -6.83 -8.28 15.66
CA GLN A 125 -7.66 -9.48 15.89
C GLN A 125 -8.22 -10.06 14.59
N ARG A 126 -8.47 -9.19 13.61
CA ARG A 126 -8.98 -9.52 12.28
C ARG A 126 -8.13 -8.78 11.24
N LEU A 127 -7.35 -9.53 10.49
CA LEU A 127 -6.38 -9.01 9.55
C LEU A 127 -7.00 -8.85 8.17
N LYS A 128 -6.48 -7.89 7.42
CA LYS A 128 -6.71 -7.78 5.99
C LYS A 128 -5.36 -7.96 5.30
N ILE A 129 -5.24 -9.03 4.52
CA ILE A 129 -4.04 -9.36 3.77
C ILE A 129 -4.30 -9.06 2.30
N HIS A 130 -3.80 -7.92 1.81
CA HIS A 130 -4.05 -7.45 0.45
C HIS A 130 -2.83 -6.77 -0.16
N PRO A 131 -1.80 -7.53 -0.56
CA PRO A 131 -0.69 -6.98 -1.30
C PRO A 131 -1.17 -6.51 -2.68
N GLN A 132 -0.77 -5.30 -3.07
CA GLN A 132 -1.16 -4.69 -4.34
C GLN A 132 0.11 -4.33 -5.14
N PRO A 133 0.62 -5.27 -5.96
CA PRO A 133 1.82 -5.06 -6.77
C PRO A 133 1.72 -3.84 -7.69
N GLY A 134 2.86 -3.23 -7.99
CA GLY A 134 2.96 -2.09 -8.90
C GLY A 134 4.30 -1.37 -8.77
N GLY A 135 4.45 -0.24 -9.45
CA GLY A 135 5.68 0.56 -9.42
C GLY A 135 6.93 -0.17 -9.92
N GLY A 136 6.76 -1.26 -10.68
CA GLY A 136 7.87 -2.12 -11.14
C GLY A 136 8.35 -3.16 -10.11
N LEU A 137 7.75 -3.21 -8.91
CA LEU A 137 8.07 -4.26 -7.94
C LEU A 137 7.46 -5.59 -8.37
N THR A 138 8.32 -6.61 -8.44
CA THR A 138 7.90 -8.00 -8.68
C THR A 138 7.84 -8.83 -7.41
N TYR A 139 8.30 -8.30 -6.27
CA TYR A 139 8.15 -8.97 -4.99
C TYR A 139 8.17 -7.96 -3.82
N ALA A 140 7.57 -8.34 -2.69
CA ALA A 140 7.86 -7.73 -1.40
C ALA A 140 7.67 -8.73 -0.27
N LYS A 141 8.48 -8.58 0.78
CA LYS A 141 8.42 -9.40 1.99
C LYS A 141 8.45 -8.50 3.22
N ALA A 142 7.53 -8.71 4.14
CA ALA A 142 7.49 -7.99 5.40
C ALA A 142 6.99 -8.88 6.54
N SER A 143 7.28 -8.43 7.76
CA SER A 143 6.61 -8.94 8.95
C SER A 143 6.31 -7.83 9.92
N TYR A 144 5.24 -8.02 10.69
CA TYR A 144 4.82 -7.12 11.75
C TYR A 144 4.56 -7.92 13.03
N ASP A 145 5.30 -7.59 14.09
CA ASP A 145 5.12 -8.20 15.41
C ASP A 145 4.00 -7.45 16.15
N SER A 146 2.77 -7.92 15.95
CA SER A 146 1.59 -7.34 16.60
C SER A 146 1.44 -7.85 18.04
N ILE A 147 0.48 -7.28 18.77
CA ILE A 147 0.08 -7.79 20.10
C ILE A 147 -0.47 -9.23 20.06
N GLN A 148 -0.89 -9.72 18.88
CA GLN A 148 -1.37 -11.09 18.69
C GLN A 148 -0.23 -12.06 18.35
N GLY A 149 0.96 -11.54 18.03
CA GLY A 149 2.08 -12.29 17.49
C GLY A 149 2.47 -11.85 16.08
N LYS A 150 3.40 -12.60 15.50
CA LYS A 150 4.00 -12.28 14.20
C LYS A 150 3.02 -12.49 13.05
N ILE A 151 2.88 -11.46 12.23
CA ILE A 151 2.18 -11.48 10.94
C ILE A 151 3.25 -11.34 9.87
N ALA A 152 3.20 -12.15 8.82
CA ALA A 152 4.18 -12.05 7.74
C ALA A 152 3.54 -12.25 6.38
N THR A 153 4.06 -11.53 5.39
CA THR A 153 3.71 -11.68 3.97
C THR A 153 4.98 -11.77 3.14
N ASP A 154 4.95 -12.60 2.11
CA ASP A 154 5.99 -12.76 1.10
C ASP A 154 5.28 -13.02 -0.22
N TRP A 155 5.14 -11.98 -1.05
CA TRP A 155 4.51 -12.10 -2.36
C TRP A 155 5.49 -11.90 -3.50
N ARG A 156 5.21 -12.55 -4.63
CA ARG A 156 6.02 -12.51 -5.85
C ARG A 156 5.17 -12.59 -7.11
N LEU A 157 5.66 -11.95 -8.16
CA LEU A 157 5.20 -12.06 -9.54
C LEU A 157 6.26 -12.86 -10.31
N GLU A 158 5.97 -14.12 -10.63
CA GLU A 158 6.87 -15.03 -11.33
C GLU A 158 6.06 -15.88 -12.32
N ASP A 159 6.56 -16.04 -13.56
CA ASP A 159 5.96 -16.91 -14.59
C ASP A 159 4.45 -16.71 -14.84
N ASP A 160 3.98 -15.47 -14.94
CA ASP A 160 2.55 -15.10 -15.05
C ASP A 160 1.69 -15.54 -13.85
N HIS A 161 2.30 -15.73 -12.69
CA HIS A 161 1.62 -16.06 -11.44
C HIS A 161 1.88 -15.03 -10.35
N PHE A 162 0.84 -14.74 -9.59
CA PHE A 162 0.94 -14.11 -8.28
C PHE A 162 1.05 -15.21 -7.23
N GLN A 163 2.12 -15.18 -6.44
CA GLN A 163 2.33 -16.08 -5.31
C GLN A 163 2.32 -15.27 -4.02
N LEU A 164 1.64 -15.76 -2.98
CA LEU A 164 1.61 -15.15 -1.66
C LEU A 164 1.77 -16.23 -0.58
N SER A 165 2.85 -16.13 0.21
CA SER A 165 2.95 -16.82 1.49
C SER A 165 2.55 -15.88 2.61
N VAL A 166 1.68 -16.33 3.50
CA VAL A 166 1.17 -15.53 4.62
C VAL A 166 1.20 -16.31 5.93
N THR A 167 1.64 -15.66 7.01
CA THR A 167 1.58 -16.19 8.38
C THR A 167 0.59 -15.38 9.20
N ILE A 168 -0.39 -16.07 9.79
CA ILE A 168 -1.45 -15.50 10.63
C ILE A 168 -1.27 -16.02 12.07
N PRO A 169 -1.13 -15.14 13.07
CA PRO A 169 -0.89 -15.56 14.46
C PRO A 169 -2.10 -16.27 15.08
N ALA A 170 -1.85 -17.05 16.14
CA ALA A 170 -2.88 -17.75 16.89
C ALA A 170 -3.98 -16.80 17.40
N ASN A 171 -5.21 -17.31 17.52
CA ASN A 171 -6.37 -16.55 18.03
C ASN A 171 -6.74 -15.31 17.19
N THR A 172 -6.39 -15.31 15.89
CA THR A 172 -6.78 -14.28 14.93
C THR A 172 -7.35 -14.91 13.66
N THR A 173 -8.03 -14.10 12.85
CA THR A 173 -8.49 -14.47 11.51
C THR A 173 -8.03 -13.44 10.50
N ALA A 174 -7.94 -13.82 9.23
CA ALA A 174 -7.57 -12.92 8.15
C ALA A 174 -8.52 -13.03 6.96
N THR A 175 -8.86 -11.89 6.36
CA THR A 175 -9.36 -11.85 4.98
C THR A 175 -8.17 -11.71 4.05
N VAL A 176 -7.90 -12.71 3.23
CA VAL A 176 -6.83 -12.74 2.24
C VAL A 176 -7.43 -12.45 0.86
N LEU A 177 -6.87 -11.44 0.19
CA LEU A 177 -7.30 -10.96 -1.11
C LEU A 177 -6.27 -11.37 -2.17
N ILE A 178 -6.67 -12.24 -3.09
CA ILE A 178 -5.81 -12.80 -4.13
C ILE A 178 -6.29 -12.31 -5.51
N PRO A 179 -5.45 -11.64 -6.31
CA PRO A 179 -5.79 -11.27 -7.69
C PRO A 179 -6.14 -12.52 -8.51
N ALA A 180 -7.35 -12.60 -9.06
CA ALA A 180 -7.81 -13.71 -9.88
C ALA A 180 -9.10 -13.36 -10.63
N GLN A 181 -9.25 -13.83 -11.87
CA GLN A 181 -10.50 -13.66 -12.63
C GLN A 181 -11.59 -14.65 -12.19
N ASN A 182 -11.19 -15.81 -11.66
CA ASN A 182 -12.10 -16.85 -11.17
C ASN A 182 -11.54 -17.50 -9.90
N GLU A 183 -12.40 -17.94 -8.98
CA GLU A 183 -11.98 -18.57 -7.73
C GLU A 183 -11.25 -19.91 -7.95
N LYS A 184 -11.52 -20.59 -9.06
CA LYS A 184 -10.91 -21.88 -9.43
C LYS A 184 -9.47 -21.74 -9.89
N ASP A 185 -9.06 -20.53 -10.27
CA ASP A 185 -7.69 -20.23 -10.67
C ASP A 185 -6.77 -19.99 -9.47
N VAL A 186 -7.30 -20.04 -8.25
CA VAL A 186 -6.54 -19.87 -7.01
C VAL A 186 -6.31 -21.22 -6.35
N THR A 187 -5.06 -21.50 -6.05
CA THR A 187 -4.66 -22.67 -5.26
C THR A 187 -4.12 -22.25 -3.91
N GLU A 188 -4.30 -23.10 -2.90
CA GLU A 188 -3.59 -23.05 -1.63
C GLU A 188 -2.86 -24.38 -1.48
N GLY A 189 -1.54 -24.35 -1.22
CA GLY A 189 -0.76 -25.59 -1.04
C GLY A 189 -0.78 -26.55 -2.25
N GLY A 190 -1.14 -26.08 -3.45
CA GLY A 190 -1.25 -26.88 -4.67
C GLY A 190 -2.63 -27.51 -4.95
N GLN A 191 -3.61 -27.30 -4.08
CA GLN A 191 -5.02 -27.71 -4.28
C GLN A 191 -5.93 -26.49 -4.45
N PRO A 192 -7.14 -26.62 -5.02
CA PRO A 192 -8.07 -25.49 -5.13
C PRO A 192 -8.29 -24.82 -3.77
N ALA A 193 -8.06 -23.50 -3.68
CA ALA A 193 -8.03 -22.81 -2.38
C ALA A 193 -9.34 -22.93 -1.60
N ALA A 194 -10.48 -22.97 -2.29
CA ALA A 194 -11.80 -23.14 -1.66
C ALA A 194 -12.03 -24.54 -1.03
N GLN A 195 -11.14 -25.50 -1.28
CA GLN A 195 -11.19 -26.85 -0.72
C GLN A 195 -10.08 -27.09 0.31
N ALA A 196 -9.18 -26.12 0.52
CA ALA A 196 -8.09 -26.24 1.46
C ALA A 196 -8.58 -26.14 2.91
N GLU A 197 -7.97 -26.92 3.80
CA GLU A 197 -8.31 -26.90 5.22
C GLU A 197 -8.04 -25.52 5.83
N GLY A 198 -8.97 -25.01 6.63
CA GLY A 198 -8.84 -23.69 7.25
C GLY A 198 -9.02 -22.50 6.29
N VAL A 199 -9.38 -22.76 5.02
CA VAL A 199 -9.63 -21.73 4.02
C VAL A 199 -11.11 -21.73 3.63
N LYS A 200 -11.76 -20.58 3.73
CA LYS A 200 -13.16 -20.38 3.35
C LYS A 200 -13.26 -19.31 2.28
N PHE A 201 -13.68 -19.70 1.08
CA PHE A 201 -14.01 -18.73 0.04
C PHE A 201 -15.20 -17.86 0.47
N LEU A 202 -15.07 -16.55 0.31
CA LEU A 202 -16.12 -15.58 0.63
C LEU A 202 -16.85 -15.13 -0.62
N ARG A 203 -16.13 -14.55 -1.59
CA ARG A 203 -16.68 -13.98 -2.83
C ARG A 203 -15.57 -13.60 -3.83
N MET A 204 -15.97 -13.36 -5.06
CA MET A 204 -15.19 -12.57 -6.02
C MET A 204 -15.59 -11.09 -5.92
N GLU A 205 -14.61 -10.19 -6.03
CA GLU A 205 -14.82 -8.74 -6.05
C GLU A 205 -13.78 -8.09 -6.96
N ASN A 206 -14.21 -7.44 -8.05
CA ASN A 206 -13.36 -6.67 -8.96
C ASN A 206 -12.05 -7.38 -9.40
N GLY A 207 -12.14 -8.65 -9.85
CA GLY A 207 -10.97 -9.43 -10.26
C GLY A 207 -10.08 -9.90 -9.10
N THR A 208 -10.64 -10.00 -7.90
CA THR A 208 -9.97 -10.48 -6.69
C THR A 208 -10.83 -11.55 -6.01
N ALA A 209 -10.22 -12.67 -5.64
CA ALA A 209 -10.85 -13.71 -4.83
C ALA A 209 -10.57 -13.46 -3.34
N LEU A 210 -11.63 -13.45 -2.52
CA LEU A 210 -11.54 -13.21 -1.09
C LEU A 210 -11.70 -14.53 -0.33
N TYR A 211 -10.75 -14.80 0.57
CA TYR A 211 -10.75 -15.95 1.45
C TYR A 211 -10.67 -15.52 2.91
N GLU A 212 -11.49 -16.12 3.77
CA GLU A 212 -11.32 -16.08 5.22
C GLU A 212 -10.43 -17.26 5.64
N VAL A 213 -9.39 -16.98 6.42
CA VAL A 213 -8.50 -17.99 7.01
C VAL A 213 -8.34 -17.78 8.51
N GLY A 214 -8.10 -18.89 9.23
CA GLY A 214 -7.71 -18.85 10.64
C GLY A 214 -6.21 -18.64 10.82
N SER A 215 -5.72 -18.81 12.05
CA SER A 215 -4.28 -18.85 12.33
C SER A 215 -3.57 -19.97 11.58
N GLY A 216 -2.36 -19.72 11.10
CA GLY A 216 -1.58 -20.71 10.36
C GLY A 216 -0.61 -20.08 9.36
N THR A 217 -0.02 -20.91 8.53
CA THR A 217 0.74 -20.46 7.36
C THR A 217 0.08 -21.02 6.11
N TYR A 218 -0.15 -20.15 5.13
CA TYR A 218 -0.83 -20.48 3.88
C TYR A 218 0.02 -20.05 2.70
N ARG A 219 -0.09 -20.77 1.58
CA ARG A 219 0.57 -20.39 0.32
C ARG A 219 -0.45 -20.35 -0.81
N PHE A 220 -0.86 -19.14 -1.17
CA PHE A 220 -1.75 -18.88 -2.28
C PHE A 220 -0.97 -18.70 -3.58
N ILE A 221 -1.50 -19.25 -4.68
CA ILE A 221 -1.00 -19.02 -6.03
C ILE A 221 -2.19 -18.80 -6.95
N SER A 222 -2.13 -17.75 -7.77
CA SER A 222 -3.09 -17.47 -8.84
C SER A 222 -2.37 -17.01 -10.11
N LYS A 223 -3.08 -17.03 -11.24
CA LYS A 223 -2.59 -16.37 -12.45
C LYS A 223 -2.68 -14.86 -12.29
N HIS A 224 -1.63 -14.15 -12.68
CA HIS A 224 -1.56 -12.69 -12.71
C HIS A 224 -1.78 -12.18 -14.14
#